data_AF-A0A926CNW2-F1
#
_entry.id   AF-A0A926CNW2-F1
#
_cell.length_a   1.000
_cell.length_b   1.000
_cell.length_c   1.000
_cell.angle_alpha   90.00
_cell.angle_beta   90.00
_cell.angle_gamma   90.00
#
_symmetry.space_group_name_H-M   'P 1'
#
loop_
_entity.id
_entity.type
_entity.pdbx_description
1 polymer ?
#
loop_
_entity_poly.entity_id
_entity_poly.type
_entity_poly.pdbx_seq_one_letter_code
_entity_poly.pdbx_strand_id
1 'polypeptide(L)'
;MKGIAIVLSATSLLLAQTETSLIGTGYAAPAPIEVAPGQIVTLFFRGVKPSSNGILRSGAAQGVPLPMTVAGLSAHILQVPQTSPYPVPILAVRQHTDCEEVSFRPACILTAVRVQIPLELTPTIAKLVLEEDGQLSRTFLVRPIRDNAHIITSCDLTWDTNPGSRCNRLAFHANGQAVNENSPAKVGETIVIYAHGLGPTLPRATTGNPSPAGATVIDGVSRQIRVGFQFFVNASP
;
A
#
# COMPACT_ATOMS: atom_id res chain seq x y z
N MET A 1 54.58 -42.81 21.48
CA MET A 1 53.55 -42.72 20.42
C MET A 1 52.45 -41.80 20.91
N LYS A 2 52.39 -40.55 20.43
CA LYS A 2 51.32 -39.60 20.75
C LYS A 2 50.36 -39.58 19.56
N GLY A 3 49.14 -40.05 19.76
CA GLY A 3 48.10 -40.10 18.72
C GLY A 3 47.59 -38.70 18.41
N ILE A 4 47.68 -38.30 17.15
CA ILE A 4 47.08 -37.07 16.62
C ILE A 4 45.62 -37.40 16.28
N ALA A 5 44.69 -36.74 16.96
CA ALA A 5 43.27 -36.79 16.63
C ALA A 5 42.96 -35.70 15.59
N ILE A 6 42.58 -36.11 14.38
CA ILE A 6 42.12 -35.21 13.32
C ILE A 6 40.61 -35.04 13.51
N VAL A 7 40.18 -33.84 13.91
CA VAL A 7 38.76 -33.47 13.97
C VAL A 7 38.35 -33.00 12.58
N LEU A 8 37.55 -33.82 11.88
CA LEU A 8 36.94 -33.45 10.59
C LEU A 8 35.80 -32.46 10.86
N SER A 9 36.03 -31.17 10.67
CA SER A 9 34.96 -30.17 10.69
C SER A 9 34.14 -30.30 9.40
N ALA A 10 32.96 -30.91 9.50
CA ALA A 10 31.97 -30.91 8.44
C ALA A 10 31.42 -29.48 8.29
N THR A 11 32.03 -28.71 7.40
CA THR A 11 31.44 -27.47 6.88
C THR A 11 30.24 -27.87 6.03
N SER A 12 29.06 -27.87 6.65
CA SER A 12 27.79 -27.89 5.94
C SER A 12 27.72 -26.64 5.05
N LEU A 13 27.95 -26.83 3.75
CA LEU A 13 27.55 -25.89 2.73
C LEU A 13 26.02 -25.81 2.81
N LEU A 14 25.51 -24.86 3.60
CA LEU A 14 24.13 -24.41 3.53
C LEU A 14 23.94 -23.86 2.12
N LEU A 15 23.43 -24.72 1.23
CA LEU A 15 22.86 -24.27 -0.03
C LEU A 15 21.71 -23.34 0.35
N ALA A 16 21.93 -22.03 0.19
CA ALA A 16 20.86 -21.07 0.18
C ALA A 16 19.92 -21.49 -0.95
N GLN A 17 18.81 -22.17 -0.60
CA GLN A 17 17.77 -22.48 -1.56
C GLN A 17 17.28 -21.14 -2.10
N THR A 18 17.58 -20.85 -3.37
CA THR A 18 17.02 -19.70 -4.05
C THR A 18 15.53 -19.99 -4.23
N GLU A 19 14.71 -19.41 -3.37
CA GLU A 19 13.26 -19.47 -3.51
C GLU A 19 12.87 -18.71 -4.78
N THR A 20 12.77 -19.44 -5.88
CA THR A 20 12.29 -18.91 -7.16
C THR A 20 10.80 -18.63 -7.00
N SER A 21 10.36 -17.41 -7.32
CA SER A 21 8.96 -17.02 -7.25
C SER A 21 8.38 -16.76 -8.63
N LEU A 22 7.17 -17.26 -8.86
CA LEU A 22 6.36 -16.90 -10.03
C LEU A 22 5.77 -15.51 -9.78
N ILE A 23 6.21 -14.52 -10.57
CA ILE A 23 5.83 -13.11 -10.38
C ILE A 23 4.68 -12.63 -11.30
N GLY A 24 4.19 -13.49 -12.20
CA GLY A 24 3.09 -13.16 -13.10
C GLY A 24 2.91 -14.16 -14.24
N THR A 25 1.86 -13.94 -15.03
CA THR A 25 1.60 -14.65 -16.29
C THR A 25 1.20 -13.62 -17.34
N GLY A 26 1.44 -13.88 -18.62
CA GLY A 26 1.05 -12.97 -19.71
C GLY A 26 1.94 -13.06 -20.94
N TYR A 27 1.70 -12.16 -21.90
CA TYR A 27 2.43 -12.06 -23.17
C TYR A 27 3.53 -10.99 -23.15
N ALA A 28 3.75 -10.34 -22.01
CA ALA A 28 4.79 -9.34 -21.80
C ALA A 28 5.33 -9.42 -20.37
N ALA A 29 6.56 -8.93 -20.15
CA ALA A 29 7.11 -8.80 -18.80
C ALA A 29 6.24 -7.82 -17.96
N PRO A 30 6.09 -8.06 -16.65
CA PRO A 30 5.34 -7.16 -15.77
C PRO A 30 5.87 -5.72 -15.85
N ALA A 31 4.97 -4.75 -16.01
CA ALA A 31 5.32 -3.35 -16.00
C ALA A 31 5.79 -2.90 -14.60
N PRO A 32 6.54 -1.78 -14.49
CA PRO A 32 6.85 -1.17 -13.20
C PRO A 32 5.57 -0.81 -12.44
N ILE A 33 5.65 -0.85 -11.11
CA ILE A 33 4.51 -0.52 -10.23
C ILE A 33 4.21 0.97 -10.35
N GLU A 34 3.01 1.33 -10.81
CA GLU A 34 2.58 2.73 -10.88
C GLU A 34 2.00 3.21 -9.56
N VAL A 35 2.39 4.41 -9.14
CA VAL A 35 1.89 5.06 -7.93
C VAL A 35 1.64 6.54 -8.21
N ALA A 36 0.73 7.19 -7.51
CA ALA A 36 0.51 8.63 -7.63
C ALA A 36 0.77 9.37 -6.29
N PRO A 37 1.24 10.63 -6.32
CA PRO A 37 1.37 11.44 -5.12
C PRO A 37 0.07 11.48 -4.30
N GLY A 38 0.16 11.21 -3.00
CA GLY A 38 -0.98 11.18 -2.08
C GLY A 38 -1.90 9.96 -2.20
N GLN A 39 -1.62 9.02 -3.11
CA GLN A 39 -2.39 7.78 -3.23
C GLN A 39 -2.25 6.95 -1.95
N ILE A 40 -3.37 6.41 -1.46
CA ILE A 40 -3.35 5.34 -0.47
C ILE A 40 -3.39 4.01 -1.21
N VAL A 41 -2.39 3.17 -1.01
CA VAL A 41 -2.26 1.89 -1.74
C VAL A 41 -1.74 0.80 -0.82
N THR A 42 -2.11 -0.45 -1.09
CA THR A 42 -1.53 -1.61 -0.40
C THR A 42 -0.41 -2.19 -1.24
N LEU A 43 0.78 -2.23 -0.67
CA LEU A 43 1.96 -2.87 -1.24
C LEU A 43 2.04 -4.30 -0.70
N PHE A 44 2.23 -5.27 -1.59
CA PHE A 44 2.30 -6.67 -1.23
C PHE A 44 3.73 -7.18 -1.39
N PHE A 45 4.27 -7.76 -0.31
CA PHE A 45 5.62 -8.32 -0.27
C PHE A 45 5.57 -9.79 0.12
N ARG A 46 6.52 -10.56 -0.41
CA ARG A 46 6.92 -11.86 0.11
C ARG A 46 8.36 -11.78 0.60
N GLY A 47 8.73 -12.64 1.54
CA GLY A 47 10.07 -12.69 2.10
C GLY A 47 10.31 -11.77 3.31
N VAL A 48 9.29 -11.08 3.80
CA VAL A 48 9.36 -10.32 5.05
C VAL A 48 9.14 -11.28 6.21
N LYS A 49 10.03 -11.28 7.20
CA LYS A 49 9.94 -12.22 8.32
C LYS A 49 8.83 -11.79 9.29
N PRO A 50 8.32 -12.72 10.11
CA PRO A 50 7.55 -12.38 11.31
C PRO A 50 8.36 -11.44 12.22
N SER A 51 7.70 -10.82 13.21
CA SER A 51 8.44 -10.05 14.22
C SER A 51 9.39 -10.95 15.03
N SER A 52 10.32 -10.34 15.76
CA SER A 52 11.37 -11.04 16.53
C SER A 52 10.85 -12.09 17.53
N ASN A 53 9.60 -12.00 17.96
CA ASN A 53 8.91 -12.97 18.81
C ASN A 53 8.26 -14.14 18.04
N GLY A 54 8.46 -14.23 16.72
CA GLY A 54 7.90 -15.27 15.85
C GLY A 54 6.43 -15.05 15.46
N ILE A 55 5.82 -13.92 15.81
CA ILE A 55 4.41 -13.62 15.51
C ILE A 55 4.29 -12.86 14.19
N LEU A 56 3.25 -13.17 13.41
CA LEU A 56 2.93 -12.41 12.19
C LEU A 56 2.66 -10.93 12.51
N ARG A 57 3.31 -10.04 11.75
CA ARG A 57 3.22 -8.60 11.93
C ARG A 57 1.81 -8.11 11.63
N SER A 58 1.25 -7.36 12.57
CA SER A 58 -0.04 -6.70 12.41
C SER A 58 -0.05 -5.39 13.19
N GLY A 59 -0.60 -4.34 12.60
CA GLY A 59 -0.73 -3.05 13.25
C GLY A 59 -1.38 -2.02 12.34
N ALA A 60 -1.95 -0.98 12.94
CA ALA A 60 -2.54 0.14 12.22
C ALA A 60 -2.19 1.46 12.91
N ALA A 61 -2.09 2.52 12.11
CA ALA A 61 -1.99 3.88 12.58
C ALA A 61 -3.19 4.23 13.46
N GLN A 62 -2.94 4.92 14.56
CA GLN A 62 -3.96 5.32 15.53
C GLN A 62 -4.44 6.75 15.32
N GLY A 63 -3.87 7.47 14.36
CA GLY A 63 -4.20 8.86 14.09
C GLY A 63 -3.26 9.51 13.09
N VAL A 64 -3.31 10.84 13.09
CA VAL A 64 -2.53 11.73 12.23
C VAL A 64 -1.61 12.61 13.09
N PRO A 65 -0.37 12.90 12.68
CA PRO A 65 0.24 12.48 11.41
C PRO A 65 0.48 10.96 11.34
N LEU A 66 0.39 10.41 10.13
CA LEU A 66 0.59 8.98 9.90
C LEU A 66 2.01 8.56 10.33
N PRO A 67 2.13 7.42 11.03
CA PRO A 67 3.42 6.93 11.48
C PRO A 67 4.28 6.47 10.31
N MET A 68 5.60 6.62 10.44
CA MET A 68 6.57 6.11 9.46
C MET A 68 6.94 4.65 9.70
N THR A 69 6.64 4.13 10.90
CA THR A 69 6.91 2.75 11.29
C THR A 69 5.68 2.13 11.91
N VAL A 70 5.27 0.96 11.41
CA VAL A 70 4.17 0.16 11.96
C VAL A 70 4.61 -1.30 11.99
N ALA A 71 4.42 -1.97 13.13
CA ALA A 71 4.79 -3.38 13.32
C ALA A 71 6.26 -3.70 12.94
N GLY A 72 7.18 -2.76 13.21
CA GLY A 72 8.62 -2.89 12.92
C GLY A 72 8.99 -2.72 11.44
N LEU A 73 8.03 -2.36 10.57
CA LEU A 73 8.27 -2.06 9.17
C LEU A 73 8.25 -0.55 8.93
N SER A 74 9.19 -0.06 8.13
CA SER A 74 9.19 1.29 7.56
C SER A 74 9.50 1.21 6.06
N ALA A 75 9.25 2.28 5.32
CA ALA A 75 9.56 2.34 3.89
C ALA A 75 9.98 3.73 3.45
N HIS A 76 10.78 3.80 2.39
CA HIS A 76 11.17 5.06 1.76
C HIS A 76 11.30 4.92 0.25
N ILE A 77 11.17 6.04 -0.45
CA ILE A 77 11.29 6.15 -1.90
C ILE A 77 12.49 7.03 -2.24
N LEU A 78 13.40 6.47 -3.03
CA LEU A 78 14.56 7.15 -3.60
C LEU A 78 14.20 7.64 -5.00
N GLN A 79 14.25 8.96 -5.23
CA GLN A 79 13.95 9.56 -6.52
C GLN A 79 15.10 10.48 -6.96
N VAL A 80 15.59 10.29 -8.18
CA VAL A 80 16.64 11.15 -8.76
C VAL A 80 15.99 12.42 -9.32
N PRO A 81 16.53 13.63 -9.12
CA PRO A 81 17.86 13.97 -8.58
C PRO A 81 17.92 14.21 -7.06
N GLN A 82 16.84 13.96 -6.31
CA GLN A 82 16.83 14.17 -4.87
C GLN A 82 17.85 13.27 -4.17
N THR A 83 18.60 13.89 -3.26
CA THR A 83 19.64 13.22 -2.46
C THR A 83 19.07 12.56 -1.21
N SER A 84 17.99 13.10 -0.65
CA SER A 84 17.31 12.54 0.52
C SER A 84 16.14 11.64 0.12
N PRO A 85 16.00 10.44 0.72
CA PRO A 85 14.83 9.60 0.52
C PRO A 85 13.55 10.27 1.01
N TYR A 86 12.44 10.05 0.30
CA TYR A 86 11.11 10.41 0.78
C TYR A 86 10.59 9.32 1.72
N PRO A 87 10.29 9.62 2.99
CA PRO A 87 9.68 8.64 3.89
C PRO A 87 8.26 8.32 3.41
N VAL A 88 7.86 7.06 3.52
CA VAL A 88 6.53 6.59 3.12
C VAL A 88 5.71 6.30 4.39
N PRO A 89 4.72 7.14 4.73
CA PRO A 89 3.88 6.88 5.89
C PRO A 89 3.05 5.61 5.73
N ILE A 90 2.92 4.86 6.82
CA ILE A 90 2.23 3.57 6.86
C ILE A 90 0.92 3.73 7.61
N LEU A 91 -0.17 3.39 6.94
CA LEU A 91 -1.49 3.33 7.55
C LEU A 91 -1.65 2.02 8.32
N ALA A 92 -1.19 0.91 7.77
CA ALA A 92 -1.32 -0.37 8.43
C ALA A 92 -0.42 -1.47 7.83
N VAL A 93 -0.15 -2.50 8.62
CA VAL A 93 0.57 -3.73 8.26
C VAL A 93 -0.27 -4.95 8.63
N ARG A 94 -0.31 -5.94 7.74
CA ARG A 94 -0.90 -7.26 8.02
C ARG A 94 -0.12 -8.35 7.31
N GLN A 95 0.26 -9.39 8.04
CA GLN A 95 0.81 -10.62 7.49
C GLN A 95 -0.20 -11.76 7.59
N HIS A 96 -0.20 -12.63 6.60
CA HIS A 96 -0.86 -13.93 6.64
C HIS A 96 -0.05 -14.95 5.85
N THR A 97 -0.25 -16.23 6.17
CA THR A 97 0.37 -17.34 5.45
C THR A 97 -0.43 -17.64 4.18
N ASP A 98 0.23 -17.71 3.03
CA ASP A 98 -0.39 -17.95 1.72
C ASP A 98 -0.01 -19.29 1.06
N CYS A 99 0.84 -20.08 1.72
CA CYS A 99 1.12 -21.46 1.34
C CYS A 99 0.15 -22.45 2.00
N GLU A 100 -0.14 -23.57 1.32
CA GLU A 100 -1.01 -24.64 1.82
C GLU A 100 -0.43 -25.37 3.05
N GLU A 101 0.91 -25.48 3.12
CA GLU A 101 1.59 -25.99 4.31
C GLU A 101 1.80 -24.85 5.31
N VAL A 102 1.53 -25.11 6.60
CA VAL A 102 1.79 -24.18 7.72
C VAL A 102 3.31 -24.02 7.89
N SER A 103 3.92 -23.30 6.97
CA SER A 103 5.34 -22.99 7.00
C SER A 103 5.48 -21.49 7.24
N PHE A 104 6.18 -21.12 8.30
CA PHE A 104 6.58 -19.73 8.57
C PHE A 104 7.80 -19.33 7.73
N ARG A 105 8.00 -20.01 6.59
CA ARG A 105 9.06 -19.65 5.65
C ARG A 105 8.74 -18.26 5.10
N PRO A 106 9.70 -17.32 5.04
CA PRO A 106 9.43 -15.98 4.56
C PRO A 106 8.78 -15.91 3.16
N ALA A 107 9.05 -16.87 2.26
CA ALA A 107 8.35 -16.95 0.96
C ALA A 107 6.85 -17.24 1.04
N CYS A 108 6.38 -17.84 2.13
CA CYS A 108 4.98 -18.22 2.38
C CYS A 108 4.21 -17.16 3.18
N ILE A 109 4.84 -16.03 3.47
CA ILE A 109 4.22 -14.95 4.23
C ILE A 109 3.94 -13.82 3.26
N LEU A 110 2.65 -13.58 3.02
CA LEU A 110 2.19 -12.42 2.28
C LEU A 110 2.04 -11.24 3.26
N THR A 111 2.86 -10.22 3.04
CA THR A 111 2.88 -9.00 3.84
C THR A 111 2.21 -7.87 3.08
N ALA A 112 1.06 -7.43 3.56
CA ALA A 112 0.34 -6.27 3.07
C ALA A 112 0.74 -5.03 3.89
N VAL A 113 1.28 -4.02 3.23
CA VAL A 113 1.64 -2.74 3.82
C VAL A 113 0.82 -1.64 3.14
N ARG A 114 -0.19 -1.13 3.84
CA ARG A 114 -1.02 -0.02 3.34
C ARG A 114 -0.33 1.29 3.66
N VAL A 115 0.00 2.06 2.63
CA VAL A 115 0.82 3.26 2.72
C VAL A 115 0.14 4.46 2.08
N GLN A 116 0.57 5.65 2.48
CA GLN A 116 0.36 6.87 1.70
C GLN A 116 1.61 7.12 0.86
N ILE A 117 1.45 7.19 -0.45
CA ILE A 117 2.54 7.57 -1.36
C ILE A 117 2.84 9.06 -1.15
N PRO A 118 4.13 9.46 -1.02
CA PRO A 118 4.47 10.85 -0.71
C PRO A 118 3.93 11.84 -1.76
N LEU A 119 3.30 12.91 -1.28
CA LEU A 119 2.73 14.01 -2.06
C LEU A 119 3.81 14.82 -2.80
N GLU A 120 5.06 14.69 -2.38
CA GLU A 120 6.19 15.43 -2.91
C GLU A 120 6.86 14.75 -4.11
N LEU A 121 6.46 13.52 -4.46
CA LEU A 121 7.02 12.80 -5.61
C LEU A 121 6.73 13.53 -6.93
N THR A 122 7.71 13.48 -7.83
CA THR A 122 7.58 13.95 -9.21
C THR A 122 7.42 12.79 -10.20
N PRO A 123 6.89 12.99 -11.42
CA PRO A 123 6.65 11.92 -12.39
C PRO A 123 7.93 11.35 -13.06
N THR A 124 8.86 10.82 -12.28
CA THR A 124 10.12 10.19 -12.74
C THR A 124 10.38 8.89 -12.00
N ILE A 125 11.17 7.99 -12.59
CA ILE A 125 11.49 6.67 -12.03
C ILE A 125 12.03 6.82 -10.61
N ALA A 126 11.51 6.01 -9.71
CA ALA A 126 11.95 5.96 -8.34
C ALA A 126 12.12 4.52 -7.85
N LYS A 127 12.78 4.36 -6.71
CA LYS A 127 13.05 3.07 -6.08
C LYS A 127 12.44 3.06 -4.69
N LEU A 128 11.53 2.12 -4.46
CA LEU A 128 10.98 1.83 -3.14
C LEU A 128 11.93 0.87 -2.41
N VAL A 129 12.15 1.13 -1.12
CA VAL A 129 12.87 0.24 -0.21
C VAL A 129 12.02 0.04 1.03
N LEU A 130 11.78 -1.22 1.38
CA LEU A 130 11.22 -1.62 2.66
C LEU A 130 12.36 -1.84 3.66
N GLU A 131 12.18 -1.41 4.90
CA GLU A 131 13.08 -1.70 6.02
C GLU A 131 12.34 -2.55 7.05
N GLU A 132 12.98 -3.65 7.45
CA GLU A 132 12.46 -4.62 8.41
C GLU A 132 13.35 -4.61 9.65
N ASP A 133 12.84 -4.07 10.77
CA ASP A 133 13.57 -3.98 12.04
C ASP A 133 15.01 -3.42 11.89
N GLY A 134 15.19 -2.40 11.04
CA GLY A 134 16.49 -1.79 10.74
C GLY A 134 17.25 -2.41 9.56
N GLN A 135 16.76 -3.52 9.00
CA GLN A 135 17.39 -4.18 7.85
C GLN A 135 16.72 -3.77 6.53
N LEU A 136 17.51 -3.21 5.62
CA LEU A 136 17.03 -2.83 4.29
C LEU A 136 16.77 -4.05 3.40
N SER A 137 15.64 -4.03 2.71
CA SER A 137 15.34 -4.94 1.61
C SER A 137 16.07 -4.52 0.33
N ARG A 138 15.88 -5.31 -0.75
CA ARG A 138 16.24 -4.88 -2.10
C ARG A 138 15.40 -3.67 -2.54
N THR A 139 15.84 -2.99 -3.59
CA THR A 139 15.07 -1.91 -4.22
C THR A 139 14.00 -2.46 -5.17
N PHE A 140 12.82 -1.85 -5.17
CA PHE A 140 11.73 -2.13 -6.10
C PHE A 140 11.51 -0.92 -7.01
N LEU A 141 11.41 -1.14 -8.32
CA LEU A 141 11.13 -0.05 -9.26
C LEU A 141 9.67 0.38 -9.15
N VAL A 142 9.47 1.68 -8.94
CA VAL A 142 8.15 2.32 -8.97
C VAL A 142 8.16 3.46 -9.98
N ARG A 143 7.02 3.69 -10.62
CA ARG A 143 6.79 4.78 -11.56
C ARG A 143 5.72 5.71 -11.00
N PRO A 144 6.12 6.81 -10.34
CA PRO A 144 5.25 7.93 -10.06
C PRO A 144 4.59 8.45 -11.33
N ILE A 145 3.25 8.48 -11.32
CA ILE A 145 2.40 9.13 -12.31
C ILE A 145 1.68 10.32 -11.66
N ARG A 146 1.01 11.17 -12.44
CA ARG A 146 0.43 12.42 -11.91
C ARG A 146 -0.73 12.19 -10.96
N ASP A 147 -1.63 11.29 -11.33
CA ASP A 147 -2.82 10.92 -10.58
C ASP A 147 -3.13 9.43 -10.83
N ASN A 148 -3.76 8.81 -9.84
CA ASN A 148 -4.26 7.44 -9.90
C ASN A 148 -5.49 7.37 -9.00
N ALA A 149 -6.56 8.01 -9.47
CA ALA A 149 -7.78 8.17 -8.70
C ALA A 149 -8.42 6.82 -8.42
N HIS A 150 -8.74 6.58 -7.14
CA HIS A 150 -9.48 5.40 -6.68
C HIS A 150 -10.63 5.86 -5.81
N ILE A 151 -11.85 5.48 -6.18
CA ILE A 151 -13.06 5.71 -5.39
C ILE A 151 -13.10 4.65 -4.29
N ILE A 152 -13.26 5.11 -3.04
CA ILE A 152 -13.29 4.23 -1.87
C ILE A 152 -14.53 3.33 -1.92
N THR A 153 -14.31 2.05 -1.68
CA THR A 153 -15.32 0.98 -1.63
C THR A 153 -15.44 0.40 -0.23
N SER A 154 -16.39 -0.52 -0.02
CA SER A 154 -16.54 -1.24 1.25
C SER A 154 -15.29 -2.03 1.64
N CYS A 155 -14.55 -2.57 0.67
CA CYS A 155 -13.31 -3.32 0.92
C CYS A 155 -12.18 -2.42 1.43
N ASP A 156 -12.16 -1.15 1.02
CA ASP A 156 -11.16 -0.19 1.48
C ASP A 156 -11.33 0.16 2.96
N LEU A 157 -12.57 0.12 3.48
CA LEU A 157 -12.88 0.41 4.88
C LEU A 157 -12.51 -0.76 5.80
N THR A 158 -12.80 -1.99 5.38
CA THR A 158 -12.45 -3.21 6.14
C THR A 158 -11.02 -3.66 5.91
N TRP A 159 -10.33 -3.03 4.95
CA TRP A 159 -9.05 -3.46 4.42
C TRP A 159 -9.08 -4.93 4.00
N ASP A 160 -10.12 -5.26 3.24
CA ASP A 160 -10.25 -6.54 2.55
C ASP A 160 -9.43 -6.50 1.26
N THR A 161 -8.47 -7.42 1.17
CA THR A 161 -7.55 -7.55 0.05
C THR A 161 -7.78 -8.84 -0.73
N ASN A 162 -8.84 -9.60 -0.40
CA ASN A 162 -9.17 -10.83 -1.07
C ASN A 162 -9.67 -10.54 -2.49
N PRO A 163 -9.05 -11.11 -3.54
CA PRO A 163 -9.46 -10.85 -4.93
C PRO A 163 -10.87 -11.37 -5.26
N GLY A 164 -11.41 -12.31 -4.49
CA GLY A 164 -12.77 -12.84 -4.66
C GLY A 164 -13.85 -12.00 -4.00
N SER A 165 -13.49 -10.97 -3.23
CA SER A 165 -14.45 -10.17 -2.49
C SER A 165 -15.25 -9.24 -3.41
N ARG A 166 -16.54 -9.12 -3.10
CA ARG A 166 -17.43 -8.15 -3.75
C ARG A 166 -17.39 -6.84 -2.98
N CYS A 167 -16.76 -5.83 -3.57
CA CYS A 167 -16.65 -4.50 -2.98
C CYS A 167 -17.82 -3.63 -3.45
N ASN A 168 -18.60 -3.15 -2.49
CA ASN A 168 -19.71 -2.24 -2.77
C ASN A 168 -19.19 -0.82 -2.92
N ARG A 169 -19.74 -0.09 -3.89
CA ARG A 169 -19.51 1.35 -4.03
C ARG A 169 -20.20 2.07 -2.88
N LEU A 170 -19.57 3.12 -2.37
CA LEU A 170 -20.05 3.84 -1.20
C LEU A 170 -20.38 5.28 -1.57
N ALA A 171 -21.49 5.75 -1.01
CA ALA A 171 -21.90 7.14 -1.00
C ALA A 171 -22.33 7.49 0.42
N PHE A 172 -22.12 8.74 0.81
CA PHE A 172 -22.38 9.22 2.16
C PHE A 172 -23.24 10.47 2.09
N HIS A 173 -24.14 10.63 3.05
CA HIS A 173 -24.77 11.91 3.30
C HIS A 173 -23.71 12.93 3.78
N ALA A 174 -24.03 14.22 3.74
CA ALA A 174 -23.13 15.28 4.22
C ALA A 174 -22.69 15.13 5.69
N ASN A 175 -23.43 14.39 6.51
CA ASN A 175 -23.09 14.08 7.89
C ASN A 175 -22.13 12.88 8.05
N GLY A 176 -21.70 12.26 6.94
CA GLY A 176 -20.81 11.09 6.93
C GLY A 176 -21.49 9.74 7.14
N GLN A 177 -22.81 9.68 7.32
CA GLN A 177 -23.54 8.42 7.35
C GLN A 177 -23.67 7.84 5.94
N ALA A 178 -23.56 6.51 5.82
CA ALA A 178 -23.66 5.84 4.53
C ALA A 178 -25.09 5.93 3.97
N VAL A 179 -25.20 6.26 2.69
CA VAL A 179 -26.45 6.14 1.92
C VAL A 179 -26.75 4.66 1.71
N ASN A 180 -27.97 4.23 2.07
CA ASN A 180 -28.40 2.83 1.94
C ASN A 180 -29.93 2.73 1.91
N GLU A 181 -30.49 1.51 1.83
CA GLU A 181 -31.95 1.31 1.74
C GLU A 181 -32.73 1.85 2.95
N ASN A 182 -32.14 1.84 4.15
CA ASN A 182 -32.76 2.36 5.37
C ASN A 182 -32.54 3.88 5.55
N SER A 183 -31.56 4.45 4.85
CA SER A 183 -31.28 5.88 4.81
C SER A 183 -31.00 6.29 3.36
N PRO A 184 -32.04 6.32 2.50
CA PRO A 184 -31.86 6.59 1.08
C PRO A 184 -31.55 8.06 0.84
N ALA A 185 -30.93 8.34 -0.30
CA ALA A 185 -30.65 9.70 -0.69
C ALA A 185 -31.94 10.49 -0.98
N LYS A 186 -31.98 11.77 -0.60
CA LYS A 186 -33.12 12.68 -0.76
C LYS A 186 -32.86 13.70 -1.85
N VAL A 187 -33.92 14.07 -2.58
CA VAL A 187 -33.85 15.12 -3.59
C VAL A 187 -33.37 16.43 -2.96
N GLY A 188 -32.36 17.05 -3.59
CA GLY A 188 -31.79 18.33 -3.16
C GLY A 188 -30.73 18.23 -2.06
N GLU A 189 -30.38 17.02 -1.59
CA GLU A 189 -29.28 16.87 -0.63
C GLU A 189 -27.89 16.78 -1.29
N THR A 190 -26.85 17.04 -0.50
CA THR A 190 -25.46 16.80 -0.90
C THR A 190 -25.04 15.37 -0.57
N ILE A 191 -24.51 14.68 -1.57
CA ILE A 191 -23.84 13.38 -1.42
C ILE A 191 -22.33 13.55 -1.46
N VAL A 192 -21.64 12.80 -0.62
CA VAL A 192 -20.19 12.76 -0.50
C VAL A 192 -19.68 11.40 -0.98
N ILE A 193 -18.69 11.44 -1.87
CA ILE A 193 -17.95 10.26 -2.32
C ILE A 193 -16.49 10.51 -1.96
N TYR A 194 -15.87 9.54 -1.30
CA TYR A 194 -14.45 9.62 -0.96
C TYR A 194 -13.60 8.95 -2.02
N ALA A 195 -12.46 9.56 -2.32
CA ALA A 195 -11.47 9.02 -3.23
C ALA A 195 -10.06 9.42 -2.78
N HIS A 196 -9.05 8.69 -3.22
CA HIS A 196 -7.64 9.04 -3.03
C HIS A 196 -6.88 8.97 -4.36
N GLY A 197 -5.67 9.54 -4.39
CA GLY A 197 -4.85 9.61 -5.60
C GLY A 197 -5.37 10.60 -6.65
N LEU A 198 -6.13 11.61 -6.22
CA LEU A 198 -6.71 12.65 -7.10
C LEU A 198 -5.66 13.66 -7.61
N GLY A 199 -4.41 13.55 -7.20
CA GLY A 199 -3.33 14.45 -7.57
C GLY A 199 -3.11 15.59 -6.56
N PRO A 200 -2.33 16.61 -6.94
CA PRO A 200 -1.89 17.67 -6.03
C PRO A 200 -3.00 18.66 -5.66
N THR A 201 -2.88 19.28 -4.50
CA THR A 201 -3.86 20.26 -3.97
C THR A 201 -3.29 21.66 -3.76
N LEU A 202 -4.18 22.65 -3.65
CA LEU A 202 -3.89 24.01 -3.19
C LEU A 202 -4.87 24.42 -2.06
N PRO A 203 -4.40 24.78 -0.85
CA PRO A 203 -3.02 24.72 -0.38
C PRO A 203 -2.45 23.30 -0.43
N ARG A 204 -1.12 23.20 -0.54
CA ARG A 204 -0.44 21.90 -0.70
C ARG A 204 -0.61 21.07 0.57
N ALA A 205 -1.17 19.88 0.43
CA ALA A 205 -1.16 18.88 1.50
C ALA A 205 0.28 18.35 1.72
N THR A 206 0.62 18.07 2.98
CA THR A 206 1.91 17.51 3.36
C THR A 206 1.77 16.03 3.64
N THR A 207 2.73 15.22 3.19
CA THR A 207 2.75 13.77 3.45
C THR A 207 2.56 13.44 4.93
N GLY A 208 1.71 12.46 5.20
CA GLY A 208 1.33 11.98 6.52
C GLY A 208 0.40 12.90 7.32
N ASN A 209 0.22 14.16 6.92
CA ASN A 209 -0.54 15.14 7.71
C ASN A 209 -1.99 15.27 7.22
N PRO A 210 -2.91 15.79 8.06
CA PRO A 210 -4.23 16.19 7.61
C PRO A 210 -4.13 17.18 6.45
N SER A 211 -5.10 17.12 5.54
CA SER A 211 -5.23 18.12 4.48
C SER A 211 -5.42 19.52 5.09
N PRO A 212 -4.78 20.57 4.55
CA PRO A 212 -5.06 21.93 4.98
C PRO A 212 -6.52 22.30 4.68
N ALA A 213 -7.07 23.21 5.48
CA ALA A 213 -8.43 23.70 5.30
C ALA A 213 -8.60 24.35 3.91
N GLY A 214 -9.69 24.03 3.23
CA GLY A 214 -10.00 24.57 1.90
C GLY A 214 -9.14 24.03 0.76
N ALA A 215 -8.38 22.95 0.97
CA ALA A 215 -7.61 22.32 -0.09
C ALA A 215 -8.49 21.86 -1.25
N THR A 216 -8.17 22.30 -2.46
CA THR A 216 -8.80 21.85 -3.70
C THR A 216 -7.79 21.16 -4.59
N VAL A 217 -8.23 20.18 -5.39
CA VAL A 217 -7.37 19.57 -6.41
C VAL A 217 -7.02 20.61 -7.46
N ILE A 218 -5.76 20.66 -7.89
CA ILE A 218 -5.31 21.61 -8.91
C ILE A 218 -5.84 21.18 -10.28
N ASP A 219 -6.76 21.96 -10.83
CA ASP A 219 -7.33 21.74 -12.17
C ASP A 219 -6.25 21.74 -13.27
N GLY A 220 -6.40 20.84 -14.24
CA GLY A 220 -5.50 20.72 -15.39
C GLY A 220 -4.18 19.96 -15.13
N VAL A 221 -3.89 19.62 -13.86
CA VAL A 221 -2.75 18.75 -13.50
C VAL A 221 -3.19 17.30 -13.30
N SER A 222 -4.41 17.10 -12.79
CA SER A 222 -5.06 15.80 -12.64
C SER A 222 -5.96 15.49 -13.84
N ARG A 223 -6.13 14.22 -14.19
CA ARG A 223 -7.18 13.79 -15.14
C ARG A 223 -8.54 14.33 -14.65
N GLN A 224 -9.32 14.93 -15.57
CA GLN A 224 -10.66 15.41 -15.25
C GLN A 224 -11.50 14.27 -14.69
N ILE A 225 -11.88 14.36 -13.42
CA ILE A 225 -12.88 13.48 -12.82
C ILE A 225 -14.22 13.91 -13.41
N ARG A 226 -14.81 13.03 -14.22
CA ARG A 226 -16.17 13.21 -14.73
C ARG A 226 -17.11 12.36 -13.89
N VAL A 227 -17.99 13.02 -13.16
CA VAL A 227 -19.11 12.35 -12.50
C VAL A 227 -20.21 12.18 -13.52
N GLY A 228 -20.47 10.93 -13.92
CA GLY A 228 -21.61 10.58 -14.76
C GLY A 228 -22.68 9.93 -13.91
N PHE A 229 -23.94 10.33 -14.08
CA PHE A 229 -25.07 9.71 -13.40
C PHE A 229 -25.71 8.68 -14.32
N GLN A 230 -25.95 7.48 -13.80
CA GLN A 230 -26.85 6.52 -14.44
C GLN A 230 -28.22 6.64 -13.77
N PHE A 231 -29.22 7.09 -14.54
CA PHE A 231 -30.56 7.36 -14.04
C PHE A 231 -31.43 6.08 -14.07
N PHE A 232 -31.23 5.19 -13.11
CA PHE A 232 -32.20 4.13 -12.80
C PHE A 232 -32.33 3.94 -11.28
N VAL A 233 -33.47 3.40 -10.86
CA VAL A 233 -33.76 3.15 -9.43
C VAL A 233 -32.73 2.20 -8.85
N ASN A 234 -32.16 2.55 -7.70
CA ASN A 234 -31.09 1.78 -7.03
C ASN A 234 -29.84 1.57 -7.90
N ALA A 235 -29.53 2.51 -8.80
CA ALA A 235 -28.25 2.51 -9.48
C ALA A 235 -27.11 2.55 -8.46
N SER A 236 -26.20 1.57 -8.55
CA SER A 236 -24.94 1.63 -7.82
C SER A 236 -24.18 2.91 -8.25
N PRO A 237 -23.65 3.72 -7.33
CA PRO A 237 -22.97 4.98 -7.61
C PRO A 237 -21.95 4.90 -8.75
#